data_AF-A0A453FZN4-F1
#
_entry.id   AF-A0A453FZN4-F1
#
_cell.length_a   1.000
_cell.length_b   1.000
_cell.length_c   1.000
_cell.angle_alpha   90.00
_cell.angle_beta   90.00
_cell.angle_gamma   90.00
#
_symmetry.space_group_name_H-M   'P 1'
#
loop_
_entity.id
_entity.type
_entity.pdbx_description
1 polymer ?
#
loop_
_entity_poly.entity_id
_entity_poly.type
_entity_poly.pdbx_seq_one_letter_code
_entity_poly.pdbx_strand_id
1 'polypeptide(L)'
;MVYSLFEQVSEAAVTIVERPWERVAVDGKPHSHGFKLGSEKHTTEVTVKKSGSLLINSGIQGYSLLKTTQSGFEGFMRDRYTLLPETRERIVATEVTAWWRYPFEHISQLPSKPFCFTQRYQDVKKVLADTFFGPSDVGVYSPSVQNTLYLMAREVLTRFAAEIWPLLCYLL
;
A
#
# COMPACT_ATOMS: atom_id res chain seq x y z
N MET A 1 1.61 13.10 27.48
CA MET A 1 1.71 13.38 26.03
C MET A 1 2.49 14.68 25.86
N VAL A 2 3.33 14.82 24.85
CA VAL A 2 4.30 15.94 24.67
C VAL A 2 3.72 17.35 24.97
N TYR A 3 2.45 17.61 24.66
CA TYR A 3 1.77 18.88 24.96
C TYR A 3 1.64 19.23 26.45
N SER A 4 1.67 18.24 27.35
CA SER A 4 1.62 18.47 28.80
C SER A 4 2.95 18.93 29.36
N LEU A 5 4.04 18.84 28.59
CA LEU A 5 5.38 19.22 29.00
C LEU A 5 5.80 20.58 28.41
N PHE A 6 5.19 21.00 27.30
CA PHE A 6 5.52 22.23 26.59
C PHE A 6 4.26 22.95 26.11
N GLU A 7 3.80 23.96 26.84
CA GLU A 7 2.52 24.62 26.57
C GLU A 7 2.44 25.32 25.21
N GLN A 8 3.58 25.79 24.70
CA GLN A 8 3.72 26.48 23.42
C GLN A 8 3.56 25.55 22.20
N VAL A 9 3.63 24.23 22.39
CA VAL A 9 3.50 23.27 21.28
C VAL A 9 2.02 23.15 20.91
N SER A 10 1.70 23.48 19.66
CA SER A 10 0.33 23.45 19.12
C SER A 10 0.02 22.20 18.29
N GLU A 11 1.04 21.53 17.76
CA GLU A 11 0.94 20.38 16.87
C GLU A 11 2.17 19.48 17.01
N ALA A 12 1.99 18.17 16.80
CA ALA A 12 3.09 17.21 16.74
C ALA A 12 2.80 16.22 15.61
N ALA A 13 3.80 15.98 14.77
CA ALA A 13 3.76 15.00 13.70
C ALA A 13 4.82 13.92 13.97
N VAL A 14 4.42 12.65 13.87
CA VAL A 14 5.29 11.49 14.05
C VAL A 14 5.22 10.63 12.81
N THR A 15 6.36 10.37 12.19
CA THR A 15 6.49 9.43 11.08
C THR A 15 7.23 8.19 11.54
N ILE A 16 6.69 7.01 11.23
CA ILE A 16 7.28 5.71 11.52
C ILE A 16 7.41 4.94 10.20
N VAL A 17 8.58 4.35 9.99
CA VAL A 17 8.87 3.47 8.87
C VAL A 17 9.33 2.13 9.44
N GLU A 18 8.46 1.14 9.36
CA GLU A 18 8.74 -0.24 9.75
C GLU A 18 9.32 -1.00 8.55
N ARG A 19 10.43 -1.71 8.79
CA ARG A 19 10.93 -2.74 7.86
C ARG A 19 10.51 -4.10 8.42
N PRO A 20 9.66 -4.88 7.73
CA PRO A 20 9.12 -6.10 8.25
C PRO A 20 10.22 -7.17 8.37
N TRP A 21 10.23 -7.87 9.50
CA TRP A 21 11.02 -9.09 9.67
C TRP A 21 10.13 -10.30 9.38
N GLU A 22 10.49 -11.06 8.36
CA GLU A 22 9.78 -12.27 7.96
C GLU A 22 10.43 -13.49 8.59
N ARG A 23 9.63 -14.33 9.25
CA ARG A 23 10.11 -15.59 9.82
C ARG A 23 10.57 -16.51 8.69
N VAL A 24 11.82 -16.96 8.77
CA VAL A 24 12.38 -17.89 7.78
C VAL A 24 11.80 -19.29 7.98
N ALA A 25 11.57 -20.02 6.90
CA ALA A 25 11.28 -21.44 6.93
C ALA A 25 12.51 -22.25 6.47
N VAL A 26 12.87 -23.29 7.21
CA VAL A 26 13.93 -24.26 6.88
C VAL A 26 13.28 -25.63 6.79
N ASP A 27 13.45 -26.33 5.67
CA ASP A 27 12.78 -27.61 5.37
C ASP A 27 11.25 -27.54 5.55
N GLY A 28 10.65 -26.42 5.12
CA GLY A 28 9.21 -26.16 5.25
C GLY A 28 8.72 -25.84 6.67
N LYS A 29 9.61 -25.80 7.67
CA LYS A 29 9.26 -25.49 9.07
C LYS A 29 9.69 -24.07 9.46
N PRO A 30 8.80 -23.27 10.10
CA PRO A 30 9.19 -21.96 10.59
C PRO A 30 10.32 -22.04 11.63
N HIS A 31 11.39 -21.29 11.44
CA HIS A 31 12.49 -21.22 12.39
C HIS A 31 12.05 -20.48 13.66
N SER A 32 12.49 -20.93 14.85
CA SER A 32 12.01 -20.36 16.12
C SER A 32 12.52 -18.94 16.37
N HIS A 33 13.71 -18.61 15.87
CA HIS A 33 14.36 -17.30 16.07
C HIS A 33 15.07 -16.79 14.80
N GLY A 34 14.69 -17.29 13.62
CA GLY A 34 15.34 -16.95 12.34
C GLY A 34 14.45 -16.04 11.52
N PHE A 35 14.99 -14.89 11.10
CA PHE A 35 14.26 -13.89 10.35
C PHE A 35 15.09 -13.35 9.20
N LYS A 36 14.41 -13.02 8.10
CA LYS A 36 14.98 -12.25 6.99
C LYS A 36 14.24 -10.93 6.89
N LEU A 37 14.87 -9.92 6.30
CA LEU A 37 14.19 -8.66 6.04
C LEU A 37 13.21 -8.84 4.87
N GLY A 38 11.99 -8.34 5.03
CA GLY A 38 11.04 -8.19 3.93
C GLY A 38 11.42 -7.02 3.02
N SER A 39 10.88 -7.03 1.80
CA SER A 39 11.23 -6.06 0.75
C SER A 39 10.56 -4.70 0.92
N GLU A 40 9.28 -4.72 1.27
CA GLU A 40 8.45 -3.53 1.40
C GLU A 40 8.59 -2.90 2.78
N LYS A 41 8.10 -1.67 2.93
CA LYS A 41 8.04 -0.94 4.20
C LYS A 41 6.58 -0.67 4.54
N HIS A 42 6.26 -0.79 5.83
CA HIS A 42 5.00 -0.34 6.39
C HIS A 42 5.22 1.04 7.01
N THR A 43 4.52 2.05 6.53
CA THR A 43 4.71 3.43 6.97
C THR A 43 3.47 3.95 7.67
N THR A 44 3.64 4.77 8.70
CA THR A 44 2.55 5.58 9.25
C THR A 44 3.01 6.98 9.56
N GLU A 45 2.12 7.93 9.35
CA GLU A 45 2.29 9.32 9.75
C GLU A 45 1.09 9.71 10.60
N VAL A 46 1.35 10.22 11.80
CA VAL A 46 0.33 10.64 12.74
C VAL A 46 0.56 12.09 13.11
N THR A 47 -0.42 12.94 12.84
CA THR A 47 -0.41 14.35 13.25
C THR A 47 -1.51 14.57 14.27
N VAL A 48 -1.15 15.13 15.42
CA VAL A 48 -2.09 15.52 16.47
C VAL A 48 -1.94 17.01 16.70
N LYS A 49 -3.06 17.72 16.91
CA LYS A 49 -3.06 19.11 17.38
C LYS A 49 -3.43 19.16 18.84
N LYS A 50 -3.01 20.22 19.54
CA LYS A 50 -3.40 20.48 20.95
C LYS A 50 -4.92 20.55 21.13
N SER A 51 -5.66 20.93 20.08
CA SER A 51 -7.13 20.89 20.04
C SER A 51 -7.73 19.49 20.08
N GLY A 52 -6.91 18.45 19.90
CA GLY A 52 -7.35 17.05 19.75
C GLY A 52 -7.61 16.62 18.31
N SER A 53 -7.50 17.53 17.33
CA SER A 53 -7.58 17.19 15.90
C SER A 53 -6.49 16.17 15.54
N LEU A 54 -6.87 15.16 14.76
CA LEU A 54 -6.08 13.97 14.50
C LEU A 54 -6.06 13.66 13.01
N LEU A 55 -4.89 13.28 12.49
CA LEU A 55 -4.72 12.69 11.17
C LEU A 55 -3.85 11.45 11.32
N ILE A 56 -4.33 10.31 10.80
CA ILE A 56 -3.58 9.05 10.77
C ILE A 56 -3.53 8.57 9.33
N ASN A 57 -2.33 8.58 8.77
CA ASN A 57 -2.03 7.98 7.49
C ASN A 57 -1.28 6.66 7.71
N SER A 58 -1.56 5.66 6.88
CA SER A 58 -0.75 4.44 6.76
C SER A 58 -0.42 4.19 5.30
N GLY A 59 0.60 3.39 5.06
CA GLY A 59 1.05 3.13 3.71
C GLY A 59 1.98 1.95 3.57
N ILE A 60 2.18 1.57 2.32
CA ILE A 60 3.12 0.57 1.84
C ILE A 60 4.05 1.26 0.84
N GLN A 61 5.35 1.04 0.98
CA GLN A 61 6.39 1.54 0.06
C GLN A 61 7.31 0.39 -0.32
N GLY A 62 7.92 0.37 -1.50
CA GLY A 62 8.86 -0.70 -1.82
C GLY A 62 8.21 -2.04 -2.17
N TYR A 63 6.92 -2.08 -2.50
CA TYR A 63 6.24 -3.35 -2.74
C TYR A 63 6.42 -3.83 -4.18
N SER A 64 7.52 -4.54 -4.42
CA SER A 64 7.88 -5.02 -5.75
C SER A 64 7.00 -6.20 -6.20
N LEU A 65 6.36 -6.04 -7.36
CA LEU A 65 5.54 -7.05 -8.02
C LEU A 65 6.00 -7.27 -9.45
N LEU A 66 6.00 -8.53 -9.91
CA LEU A 66 6.38 -8.90 -11.26
C LEU A 66 5.49 -10.01 -11.79
N LYS A 67 5.00 -9.87 -13.03
CA LYS A 67 4.46 -10.99 -13.80
C LYS A 67 5.10 -11.02 -15.19
N THR A 68 5.34 -12.22 -15.69
CA THR A 68 6.11 -12.47 -16.91
C THR A 68 5.27 -12.43 -18.20
N THR A 69 3.94 -12.45 -18.06
CA THR A 69 2.97 -12.42 -19.16
C THR A 69 1.67 -11.74 -18.67
N GLN A 70 0.58 -11.82 -19.44
CA GLN A 70 -0.71 -11.21 -19.12
C GLN A 70 -0.62 -9.68 -18.92
N SER A 71 0.28 -9.03 -19.67
CA SER A 71 0.36 -7.58 -19.78
C SER A 71 0.62 -7.21 -21.23
N GLY A 72 -0.11 -6.23 -21.72
CA GLY A 72 0.12 -5.59 -23.01
C GLY A 72 0.29 -4.08 -22.87
N PHE A 73 0.57 -3.46 -24.01
CA PHE A 73 0.58 -2.02 -24.22
C PHE A 73 0.38 -1.74 -25.71
N GLU A 74 -0.86 -1.42 -26.08
CA GLU A 74 -1.30 -1.16 -27.46
C GLU A 74 -2.39 -0.06 -27.46
N GLY A 75 -2.69 0.51 -28.62
CA GLY A 75 -3.70 1.56 -28.77
C GLY A 75 -3.29 2.94 -28.24
N PHE A 76 -1.99 3.18 -28.01
CA PHE A 76 -1.49 4.49 -27.60
C PHE A 76 -1.38 5.45 -28.79
N MET A 77 -1.48 6.75 -28.51
CA MET A 77 -1.32 7.79 -29.55
C MET A 77 0.07 7.69 -30.18
N ARG A 78 0.12 7.79 -31.51
CA ARG A 78 1.36 7.78 -32.26
C ARG A 78 1.59 9.15 -32.90
N ASP A 79 2.82 9.61 -32.81
CA ASP A 79 3.33 10.80 -33.48
C ASP A 79 4.65 10.50 -34.20
N ARG A 80 5.26 11.54 -34.78
CA ARG A 80 6.55 11.44 -35.49
C ARG A 80 7.73 10.98 -34.61
N TYR A 81 7.57 10.94 -33.29
CA TYR A 81 8.59 10.52 -32.33
C TYR A 81 8.29 9.13 -31.74
N THR A 82 7.16 8.52 -32.10
CA THR A 82 6.70 7.26 -31.52
C THR A 82 7.34 6.07 -32.24
N LEU A 83 8.47 5.60 -31.70
CA LEU A 83 9.19 4.41 -32.18
C LEU A 83 8.74 3.12 -31.48
N LEU A 84 8.10 3.22 -30.32
CA LEU A 84 7.71 2.06 -29.53
C LEU A 84 6.72 1.17 -30.32
N PRO A 85 7.02 -0.12 -30.52
CA PRO A 85 6.06 -1.05 -31.07
C PRO A 85 4.98 -1.37 -30.03
N GLU A 86 3.77 -1.60 -30.51
CA GLU A 86 2.71 -2.15 -29.67
C GLU A 86 3.03 -3.60 -29.30
N THR A 87 2.56 -4.05 -28.15
CA THR A 87 2.66 -5.45 -27.74
C THR A 87 1.42 -5.90 -26.99
N ARG A 88 1.03 -7.15 -27.23
CA ARG A 88 -0.03 -7.84 -26.46
C ARG A 88 0.54 -8.69 -25.33
N GLU A 89 1.85 -8.89 -25.33
CA GLU A 89 2.53 -9.67 -24.31
C GLU A 89 3.88 -9.04 -23.96
N ARG A 90 4.05 -8.74 -22.67
CA ARG A 90 5.31 -8.28 -22.10
C ARG A 90 5.40 -8.66 -20.63
N ILE A 91 6.63 -8.65 -20.13
CA ILE A 91 6.91 -8.63 -18.70
C ILE A 91 6.47 -7.27 -18.14
N VAL A 92 5.86 -7.28 -16.96
CA VAL A 92 5.66 -6.07 -16.16
C VAL A 92 6.25 -6.30 -14.77
N ALA A 93 7.15 -5.41 -14.38
CA ALA A 93 7.75 -5.34 -13.06
C ALA A 93 7.60 -3.92 -12.55
N THR A 94 7.16 -3.75 -11.31
CA THR A 94 6.88 -2.43 -10.73
C THR A 94 7.05 -2.44 -9.23
N GLU A 95 7.30 -1.28 -8.65
CA GLU A 95 7.23 -1.06 -7.22
C GLU A 95 5.94 -0.31 -6.87
N VAL A 96 5.05 -0.95 -6.13
CA VAL A 96 3.81 -0.34 -5.66
C VAL A 96 4.10 0.50 -4.42
N THR A 97 3.66 1.75 -4.45
CA THR A 97 3.51 2.58 -3.26
C THR A 97 2.05 2.99 -3.11
N ALA A 98 1.49 2.76 -1.93
CA ALA A 98 0.14 3.21 -1.62
C ALA A 98 0.09 3.83 -0.23
N TRP A 99 -0.76 4.84 -0.08
CA TRP A 99 -1.10 5.39 1.22
C TRP A 99 -2.61 5.56 1.33
N TRP A 100 -3.12 5.37 2.54
CA TRP A 100 -4.50 5.64 2.91
C TRP A 100 -4.59 6.41 4.22
N ARG A 101 -5.73 7.07 4.43
CA ARG A 101 -6.06 7.78 5.66
C ARG A 101 -7.21 7.10 6.40
N TYR A 102 -7.12 7.02 7.73
CA TYR A 102 -8.23 6.57 8.57
C TYR A 102 -9.21 7.72 8.85
N PRO A 103 -10.51 7.43 9.04
CA PRO A 103 -11.57 8.43 9.20
C PRO A 103 -11.61 9.07 10.60
N PHE A 104 -10.57 8.87 11.43
CA PHE A 104 -10.48 9.51 12.73
C PHE A 104 -9.99 10.95 12.56
N GLU A 105 -10.84 11.92 12.87
CA GLU A 105 -10.55 13.36 12.81
C GLU A 105 -10.23 13.95 14.18
N HIS A 106 -10.57 13.24 15.26
CA HIS A 106 -10.34 13.67 16.63
C HIS A 106 -9.89 12.52 17.53
N ILE A 107 -9.01 12.79 18.50
CA ILE A 107 -8.47 11.76 19.41
C ILE A 107 -9.54 11.00 20.20
N SER A 108 -10.68 11.64 20.47
CA SER A 108 -11.82 11.01 21.17
C SER A 108 -12.56 9.97 20.35
N GLN A 109 -12.37 9.93 19.03
CA GLN A 109 -12.97 8.93 18.14
C GLN A 109 -12.15 7.65 18.07
N LEU A 110 -10.92 7.65 18.60
CA LEU A 110 -10.11 6.44 18.65
C LEU A 110 -10.80 5.39 19.53
N PRO A 111 -10.96 4.15 19.03
CA PRO A 111 -11.63 3.11 19.79
C PRO A 111 -10.83 2.78 21.06
N SER A 112 -11.54 2.51 22.16
CA SER A 112 -10.90 2.08 23.42
C SER A 112 -10.26 0.70 23.31
N LYS A 113 -10.74 -0.13 22.35
CA LYS A 113 -10.11 -1.40 21.99
C LYS A 113 -9.06 -1.16 20.91
N PRO A 114 -7.95 -1.93 20.89
CA PRO A 114 -6.93 -1.79 19.86
C PRO A 114 -7.55 -1.96 18.46
N PHE A 115 -7.46 -0.90 17.65
CA PHE A 115 -7.74 -1.01 16.23
C PHE A 115 -6.58 -1.77 15.57
N CYS A 116 -6.88 -2.81 14.78
CA CYS A 116 -5.86 -3.65 14.17
C CYS A 116 -5.26 -3.01 12.90
N PHE A 117 -4.48 -1.95 13.06
CA PHE A 117 -3.76 -1.26 11.96
C PHE A 117 -2.90 -2.23 11.14
N THR A 118 -2.16 -3.13 11.81
CA THR A 118 -1.35 -4.17 11.16
C THR A 118 -2.20 -5.10 10.29
N GLN A 119 -3.38 -5.52 10.75
CA GLN A 119 -4.27 -6.36 9.95
C GLN A 119 -4.76 -5.60 8.71
N ARG A 120 -5.17 -4.33 8.87
CA ARG A 120 -5.61 -3.50 7.75
C ARG A 120 -4.49 -3.32 6.72
N TYR A 121 -3.25 -3.11 7.15
CA TYR A 121 -2.09 -3.09 6.26
C TYR A 121 -1.93 -4.40 5.47
N GLN A 122 -2.01 -5.56 6.14
CA GLN A 122 -1.91 -6.87 5.49
C GLN A 122 -3.07 -7.11 4.51
N ASP A 123 -4.28 -6.71 4.88
CA ASP A 123 -5.46 -6.81 4.03
C ASP A 123 -5.29 -5.98 2.76
N VAL A 124 -4.86 -4.71 2.88
CA VAL A 124 -4.59 -3.84 1.72
C VAL A 124 -3.49 -4.44 0.84
N LYS A 125 -2.36 -4.86 1.42
CA LYS A 125 -1.26 -5.52 0.69
C LYS A 125 -1.75 -6.74 -0.10
N LYS A 126 -2.62 -7.55 0.52
CA LYS A 126 -3.23 -8.72 -0.12
C LYS A 126 -4.12 -8.31 -1.30
N VAL A 127 -4.99 -7.32 -1.14
CA VAL A 127 -5.86 -6.84 -2.23
C VAL A 127 -5.04 -6.33 -3.41
N LEU A 128 -3.96 -5.59 -3.15
CA LEU A 128 -3.06 -5.10 -4.19
C LEU A 128 -2.46 -6.25 -4.99
N ALA A 129 -1.91 -7.27 -4.31
CA ALA A 129 -1.34 -8.44 -4.99
C ALA A 129 -2.39 -9.27 -5.73
N ASP A 130 -3.51 -9.59 -5.08
CA ASP A 130 -4.60 -10.36 -5.70
C ASP A 130 -5.10 -9.67 -6.97
N THR A 131 -5.18 -8.34 -6.97
CA THR A 131 -5.61 -7.56 -8.15
C THR A 131 -4.53 -7.50 -9.24
N PHE A 132 -3.24 -7.49 -8.88
CA PHE A 132 -2.14 -7.51 -9.84
C PHE A 132 -2.04 -8.85 -10.60
N PHE A 133 -2.15 -9.94 -9.85
CA PHE A 133 -1.92 -11.30 -10.34
C PHE A 133 -3.18 -11.93 -10.91
N GLY A 134 -4.35 -11.70 -10.31
CA GLY A 134 -5.57 -12.43 -10.64
C GLY A 134 -5.55 -13.88 -10.14
N PRO A 135 -6.41 -14.77 -10.68
CA PRO A 135 -6.41 -16.20 -10.36
C PRO A 135 -5.04 -16.84 -10.61
N SER A 136 -4.57 -17.71 -9.71
CA SER A 136 -3.20 -18.24 -9.74
C SER A 136 -2.89 -19.17 -10.92
N ASP A 137 -3.91 -19.72 -11.56
CA ASP A 137 -3.83 -20.66 -12.68
C ASP A 137 -3.80 -19.96 -14.05
N VAL A 138 -4.53 -18.85 -14.22
CA VAL A 138 -4.68 -18.15 -15.52
C VAL A 138 -4.22 -16.69 -15.51
N GLY A 139 -4.06 -16.10 -14.32
CA GLY A 139 -3.75 -14.70 -14.13
C GLY A 139 -4.85 -13.74 -14.60
N VAL A 140 -4.53 -12.45 -14.68
CA VAL A 140 -5.40 -11.41 -15.23
C VAL A 140 -4.65 -10.54 -16.24
N TYR A 141 -5.27 -10.28 -17.39
CA TYR A 141 -4.69 -9.42 -18.42
C TYR A 141 -4.70 -7.95 -17.98
N SER A 142 -3.58 -7.26 -18.16
CA SER A 142 -3.43 -5.82 -17.94
C SER A 142 -3.16 -5.10 -19.26
N PRO A 143 -4.09 -4.28 -19.78
CA PRO A 143 -3.87 -3.51 -21.01
C PRO A 143 -2.94 -2.31 -20.80
N SER A 144 -2.81 -1.84 -19.55
CA SER A 144 -1.92 -0.75 -19.16
C SER A 144 -1.67 -0.76 -17.65
N VAL A 145 -0.53 -0.22 -17.23
CA VAL A 145 -0.20 -0.09 -15.80
C VAL A 145 -1.18 0.84 -15.09
N GLN A 146 -1.67 1.87 -15.79
CA GLN A 146 -2.68 2.81 -15.29
C GLN A 146 -3.99 2.10 -14.99
N ASN A 147 -4.44 1.19 -15.86
CA ASN A 147 -5.65 0.40 -15.63
C ASN A 147 -5.49 -0.49 -14.40
N THR A 148 -4.37 -1.22 -14.29
CA THR A 148 -4.10 -2.07 -13.11
C THR A 148 -4.04 -1.26 -11.83
N LEU A 149 -3.39 -0.09 -11.84
CA LEU A 149 -3.32 0.81 -10.70
C LEU A 149 -4.70 1.30 -10.24
N TYR A 150 -5.54 1.70 -11.20
CA TYR A 150 -6.92 2.09 -10.92
C TYR A 150 -7.72 0.94 -10.32
N LEU A 151 -7.63 -0.26 -10.90
CA LEU A 151 -8.33 -1.44 -10.39
C LEU A 151 -7.89 -1.78 -8.97
N MET A 152 -6.58 -1.79 -8.70
CA MET A 152 -6.04 -1.98 -7.35
C MET A 152 -6.64 -0.98 -6.35
N ALA A 153 -6.60 0.31 -6.67
CA ALA A 153 -7.14 1.35 -5.79
C ALA A 153 -8.65 1.18 -5.57
N ARG A 154 -9.39 0.88 -6.65
CA ARG A 154 -10.82 0.63 -6.60
C ARG A 154 -11.16 -0.56 -5.72
N GLU A 155 -10.50 -1.71 -5.89
CA GLU A 155 -10.78 -2.91 -5.10
C GLU A 155 -10.48 -2.72 -3.61
N VAL A 156 -9.40 -1.98 -3.29
CA VAL A 156 -9.09 -1.61 -1.90
C VAL A 156 -10.21 -0.74 -1.31
N LEU A 157 -10.65 0.29 -2.01
CA LEU A 157 -11.73 1.16 -1.55
C LEU A 157 -13.07 0.43 -1.48
N THR A 158 -13.40 -0.43 -2.45
CA THR A 158 -14.63 -1.24 -2.41
C THR A 158 -14.71 -2.11 -1.16
N ARG A 159 -13.58 -2.65 -0.69
CA ARG A 159 -13.56 -3.49 0.51
C ARG A 159 -13.50 -2.70 1.81
N PHE A 160 -12.88 -1.52 1.81
CA PHE A 160 -12.50 -0.80 3.04
C PHE A 160 -12.92 0.67 3.11
N ALA A 161 -13.77 1.19 2.21
CA ALA A 161 -14.12 2.62 2.15
C ALA A 161 -14.69 3.20 3.46
N ALA A 162 -15.36 2.38 4.29
CA ALA A 162 -15.86 2.82 5.59
C ALA A 162 -14.75 3.05 6.64
N GLU A 163 -13.56 2.50 6.39
CA GLU A 163 -12.43 2.49 7.32
C GLU A 163 -11.21 3.25 6.79
N ILE A 164 -11.12 3.47 5.48
CA ILE A 164 -10.01 4.18 4.85
C ILE A 164 -10.50 5.10 3.71
N TRP A 165 -10.14 6.38 3.77
CA TRP A 165 -10.36 7.37 2.71
C TRP A 165 -9.56 8.67 2.98
N PRO A 166 -8.92 9.29 1.96
CA PRO A 166 -8.70 8.77 0.60
C PRO A 166 -7.63 7.66 0.58
N LEU A 167 -7.56 6.94 -0.54
CA LEU A 167 -6.43 6.07 -0.90
C LEU A 167 -5.77 6.66 -2.15
N LEU A 168 -4.48 6.95 -2.11
CA LEU A 168 -3.70 7.08 -3.34
C LEU A 168 -2.74 5.90 -3.48
N CYS A 169 -2.65 5.42 -4.71
CA CYS A 169 -1.78 4.34 -5.13
C CYS A 169 -1.00 4.84 -6.35
N TYR A 170 0.29 4.56 -6.40
CA TYR A 170 1.17 4.90 -7.51
C TYR A 170 2.17 3.78 -7.75
N LEU A 171 2.57 3.66 -9.01
CA LEU A 171 3.57 2.71 -9.48
C LEU A 171 4.82 3.50 -9.84
N LEU A 172 5.96 3.10 -9.28
CA LEU A 172 7.29 3.53 -9.69
C LEU A 172 7.94 2.46 -10.58
#